data_AF-A0A3A0ETN5-F1
#
_entry.id   AF-A0A3A0ETN5-F1
#
_cell.length_a   1.000
_cell.length_b   1.000
_cell.length_c   1.000
_cell.angle_alpha   90.00
_cell.angle_beta   90.00
_cell.angle_gamma   90.00
#
_symmetry.space_group_name_H-M   'P 1'
#
loop_
_entity.id
_entity.type
_entity.pdbx_description
1 polymer ?
#
loop_
_entity_poly.entity_id
_entity_poly.type
_entity_poly.pdbx_seq_one_letter_code
_entity_poly.pdbx_strand_id
1 'polypeptide(L)'
;MYKVNAAGCGKGKSTHNKKFITAHKDTRFLVIVPSLALADEYADYGTTIHSGNSHNVKQQVYKAIEANTRVLVITQKAFLDFESKTLLCTNRTVLQDEHLEPFYVCKWQMANHAQWLDMFVVGASDKEGWYKVTLNTARVAEFLATADMLDNKQFMQDLLATPQAIYTNKATMEMDSLLFRVVSPDIYAGADAVHIACANFMVTRQYHLWAAIYGAQFHFTHAFEPYSTPNLTLHSAEQNRNSKTFNRANTGLKDTVTAYIKSQCANPVYVDNNMYETEQGWQRVKHNCHGVNQFRDESHIAILSAINYDNLATAFLMDMGGMTALQVRHALLGEIAHQVIMRGCLRSDNANACHVYVMEADLANYLLNNIFKGSKQLPIDGTKRPERAPVLTPVQRKKATMIRKNFPLYQETPTELLMKEIIWSMTNTNGLYNKLHRENSAGGATA
;
A
#
# COMPACT_ATOMS: atom_id res chain seq x y z
N MET A 1 20.44 1.46 16.36
CA MET A 1 19.25 0.82 16.99
C MET A 1 18.15 1.86 17.09
N TYR A 2 16.93 1.55 16.61
CA TYR A 2 15.81 2.50 16.54
C TYR A 2 14.92 2.42 17.78
N LYS A 3 14.64 3.56 18.44
CA LYS A 3 13.72 3.60 19.59
C LYS A 3 12.29 3.77 19.09
N VAL A 4 11.41 2.82 19.37
CA VAL A 4 10.04 2.82 18.86
C VAL A 4 9.05 3.03 20.00
N ASN A 5 8.16 4.01 19.84
CA ASN A 5 6.92 4.11 20.61
C ASN A 5 5.79 3.61 19.72
N ALA A 6 5.38 2.35 19.94
CA ALA A 6 4.36 1.66 19.16
C ALA A 6 2.94 1.85 19.70
N ALA A 7 2.75 2.69 20.72
CA ALA A 7 1.46 2.89 21.37
C ALA A 7 0.38 3.32 20.37
N GLY A 8 -0.87 2.98 20.66
CA GLY A 8 -2.01 3.26 19.78
C GLY A 8 -2.16 4.74 19.40
N CYS A 9 -2.84 5.01 18.28
CA CYS A 9 -3.45 6.31 17.99
C CYS A 9 -4.25 6.83 19.19
N GLY A 10 -4.20 8.14 19.45
CA GLY A 10 -4.85 8.76 20.61
C GLY A 10 -4.07 8.69 21.92
N LYS A 11 -3.02 7.87 22.03
CA LYS A 11 -2.21 7.70 23.27
C LYS A 11 -1.12 8.77 23.48
N GLY A 12 -1.25 9.94 22.84
CA GLY A 12 -0.36 11.08 23.10
C GLY A 12 1.06 11.00 22.52
N LYS A 13 1.32 10.18 21.50
CA LYS A 13 2.66 10.03 20.87
C LYS A 13 3.25 11.35 20.37
N SER A 14 2.52 12.09 19.53
CA SER A 14 2.98 13.39 19.04
C SER A 14 3.13 14.42 20.16
N THR A 15 2.27 14.36 21.19
CA THR A 15 2.41 15.18 22.41
C THR A 15 3.69 14.84 23.18
N HIS A 16 4.05 13.56 23.26
CA HIS A 16 5.31 13.12 23.87
C HIS A 16 6.52 13.68 23.11
N ASN A 17 6.52 13.61 21.78
CA ASN A 17 7.57 14.21 20.95
C ASN A 17 7.71 15.72 21.21
N LYS A 18 6.59 16.46 21.25
CA LYS A 18 6.58 17.90 21.56
C LYS A 18 7.18 18.19 22.94
N LYS A 19 6.78 17.43 23.98
CA LYS A 19 7.35 17.54 25.33
C LYS A 19 8.85 17.23 25.34
N PHE A 20 9.28 16.22 24.58
CA PHE A 20 10.69 15.85 24.46
C PHE A 20 11.53 17.00 23.86
N ILE A 21 11.03 17.65 22.80
CA ILE A 21 11.67 18.83 22.18
C ILE A 21 11.78 20.01 23.17
N THR A 22 10.75 20.25 23.98
CA THR A 22 10.74 21.33 24.99
C THR A 22 11.71 21.06 26.13
N ALA A 23 11.81 19.81 26.58
CA ALA A 23 12.67 19.41 27.69
C ALA A 23 14.17 19.48 27.34
N HIS A 24 14.54 19.30 26.06
CA HIS A 24 15.93 19.25 25.61
C HIS A 24 16.27 20.51 24.81
N LYS A 25 16.48 21.63 25.52
CA LYS A 25 16.69 22.95 24.90
C LYS A 25 17.95 23.03 24.04
N ASP A 26 18.99 22.28 24.38
CA ASP A 26 20.28 22.32 23.69
C ASP A 26 20.41 21.29 22.55
N THR A 27 19.39 20.44 22.35
CA THR A 27 19.38 19.42 21.31
C THR A 27 18.78 19.97 20.01
N ARG A 28 19.40 19.62 18.88
CA ARG A 28 18.84 19.87 17.55
C ARG A 28 17.97 18.70 17.12
N PHE A 29 16.81 19.02 16.55
CA PHE A 29 15.82 18.03 16.14
C PHE A 29 15.55 18.11 14.64
N LEU A 30 15.33 16.94 14.05
CA LEU A 30 14.67 16.76 12.76
C LEU A 30 13.37 15.99 13.02
N VAL A 31 12.22 16.64 12.80
CA VAL A 31 10.91 16.03 12.96
C VAL A 31 10.36 15.70 11.59
N ILE A 32 10.14 14.43 11.31
CA ILE A 32 9.63 13.93 10.02
C ILE A 32 8.18 13.52 10.21
N VAL A 33 7.27 14.11 9.44
CA VAL A 33 5.81 13.92 9.59
C VAL A 33 5.14 13.51 8.27
N PRO A 34 4.03 12.76 8.27
CA PRO A 34 3.43 12.22 7.05
C PRO A 34 2.52 13.22 6.31
N SER A 35 2.11 14.32 6.95
CA SER A 35 1.11 15.25 6.39
C SER A 35 1.39 16.71 6.77
N LEU A 36 0.81 17.62 6.00
CA LEU A 36 0.85 19.06 6.30
C LEU A 36 0.15 19.39 7.62
N ALA A 37 -1.03 18.80 7.85
CA ALA A 37 -1.79 19.01 9.08
C ALA A 37 -0.98 18.64 10.34
N LEU A 38 -0.20 17.55 10.29
CA LEU A 38 0.68 17.21 11.41
C LEU A 38 1.91 18.11 11.47
N ALA A 39 2.42 18.61 10.34
CA ALA A 39 3.52 19.57 10.32
C ALA A 39 3.14 20.89 11.01
N ASP A 40 1.94 21.39 10.76
CA ASP A 40 1.39 22.60 11.38
C ASP A 40 1.26 22.45 12.90
N GLU A 41 0.95 21.24 13.37
CA GLU A 41 0.91 20.91 14.80
C GLU A 41 2.27 21.04 15.53
N TYR A 42 3.39 21.11 14.79
CA TYR A 42 4.74 21.35 15.32
C TYR A 42 5.28 22.77 15.02
N ALA A 43 4.50 23.64 14.38
CA ALA A 43 4.96 24.97 13.95
C ALA A 43 5.50 25.83 15.10
N ASP A 44 4.91 25.73 16.29
CA ASP A 44 5.36 26.48 17.48
C ASP A 44 6.73 26.06 18.01
N TYR A 45 7.27 24.92 17.53
CA TYR A 45 8.51 24.33 18.03
C TYR A 45 9.70 24.57 17.12
N GLY A 46 9.47 24.92 15.84
CA GLY A 46 10.53 24.96 14.83
C GLY A 46 10.12 25.47 13.46
N THR A 47 11.06 25.40 12.51
CA THR A 47 10.82 25.78 11.13
C THR A 47 10.19 24.62 10.36
N THR A 48 8.97 24.82 9.85
CA THR A 48 8.26 23.83 9.05
C THR A 48 8.55 23.99 7.55
N ILE A 49 8.97 22.89 6.90
CA ILE A 49 9.34 22.83 5.50
C ILE A 49 8.48 21.79 4.77
N HIS A 50 7.70 22.25 3.79
CA HIS A 50 6.92 21.38 2.91
C HIS A 50 6.56 22.06 1.59
N SER A 51 6.18 21.25 0.59
CA SER A 51 5.80 21.72 -0.75
C SER A 51 4.59 22.65 -0.78
N GLY A 52 3.69 22.57 0.21
CA GLY A 52 2.57 23.52 0.34
C GLY A 52 2.98 24.97 0.66
N ASN A 53 4.10 25.18 1.37
CA ASN A 53 4.56 26.51 1.80
C ASN A 53 5.75 27.02 0.97
N SER A 54 6.34 26.18 0.13
CA SER A 54 7.50 26.57 -0.67
C SER A 54 7.52 25.91 -2.04
N HIS A 55 7.71 26.73 -3.07
CA HIS A 55 7.98 26.26 -4.43
C HIS A 55 9.38 25.62 -4.54
N ASN A 56 10.29 25.88 -3.58
CA ASN A 56 11.64 25.35 -3.56
C ASN A 56 12.03 24.85 -2.16
N VAL A 57 11.55 23.65 -1.83
CA VAL A 57 11.86 22.92 -0.58
C VAL A 57 13.38 22.82 -0.36
N LYS A 58 14.16 22.55 -1.42
CA LYS A 58 15.62 22.41 -1.36
C LYS A 58 16.28 23.67 -0.79
N GLN A 59 15.93 24.84 -1.31
CA GLN A 59 16.48 26.11 -0.83
C GLN A 59 16.12 26.39 0.64
N GLN A 60 14.89 26.06 1.06
CA GLN A 60 14.46 26.26 2.45
C GLN A 60 15.23 25.35 3.42
N VAL A 61 15.49 24.10 3.01
CA VAL A 61 16.33 23.18 3.79
C VAL A 61 17.73 23.76 3.98
N TYR A 62 18.39 24.21 2.91
CA TYR A 62 19.72 24.82 3.02
C TYR A 62 19.73 26.05 3.93
N LYS A 63 18.77 26.97 3.76
CA LYS A 63 18.64 28.15 4.62
C LYS A 63 18.47 27.76 6.10
N ALA A 64 17.67 26.75 6.40
CA ALA A 64 17.46 26.31 7.77
C ALA A 64 18.70 25.62 8.37
N ILE A 65 19.50 24.93 7.55
CA ILE A 65 20.77 24.35 7.98
C ILE A 65 21.79 25.46 8.25
N GLU A 66 21.95 26.41 7.32
CA GLU A 66 22.86 27.57 7.43
C GLU A 66 22.52 28.46 8.62
N ALA A 67 21.23 28.70 8.86
CA ALA A 67 20.72 29.44 10.03
C ALA A 67 20.88 28.67 11.35
N ASN A 68 21.48 27.48 11.31
CA ASN A 68 21.65 26.60 12.45
C ASN A 68 20.33 26.26 13.18
N THR A 69 19.21 26.17 12.44
CA THR A 69 17.87 25.99 13.03
C THR A 69 17.84 24.79 13.98
N ARG A 70 17.37 25.03 15.21
CA ARG A 70 17.30 24.01 16.27
C ARG A 70 16.36 22.87 15.90
N VAL A 71 15.11 23.19 15.58
CA VAL A 71 14.06 22.21 15.26
C VAL A 71 13.61 22.42 13.81
N LEU A 72 13.82 21.41 12.97
CA LEU A 72 13.36 21.40 11.59
C LEU A 72 12.23 20.39 11.47
N VAL A 73 11.06 20.81 10.99
CA VAL A 73 9.91 19.94 10.74
C VAL A 73 9.77 19.77 9.23
N ILE A 74 9.73 18.53 8.74
CA ILE A 74 9.68 18.23 7.31
C ILE A 74 8.68 17.11 7.03
N THR A 75 7.98 17.18 5.89
CA THR A 75 7.14 16.05 5.50
C THR A 75 7.98 14.88 5.00
N GLN A 76 7.49 13.64 5.19
CA GLN A 76 8.16 12.43 4.70
C GLN A 76 8.48 12.51 3.20
N LYS A 77 7.55 13.03 2.39
CA LYS A 77 7.80 13.24 0.96
C LYS A 77 8.96 14.20 0.72
N ALA A 78 8.95 15.39 1.35
CA ALA A 78 10.03 16.36 1.20
C ALA A 78 11.38 15.82 1.71
N PHE A 79 11.37 15.00 2.76
CA PHE A 79 12.56 14.33 3.28
C PHE A 79 13.13 13.31 2.28
N LEU A 80 12.27 12.48 1.69
CA LEU A 80 12.68 11.48 0.70
C LEU A 80 13.15 12.10 -0.61
N ASP A 81 12.51 13.19 -1.04
CA ASP A 81 12.85 13.94 -2.26
C ASP A 81 14.16 14.75 -2.08
N PHE A 82 14.60 15.05 -0.86
CA PHE A 82 15.83 15.81 -0.62
C PHE A 82 17.07 14.93 -0.89
N GLU A 83 17.99 15.40 -1.74
CA GLU A 83 19.13 14.60 -2.21
C GLU A 83 20.06 14.15 -1.07
N SER A 84 20.37 15.04 -0.11
CA SER A 84 21.35 14.76 0.95
C SER A 84 20.68 14.48 2.30
N LYS A 85 20.28 13.22 2.50
CA LYS A 85 19.64 12.80 3.76
C LYS A 85 20.57 12.95 4.96
N THR A 86 21.86 12.63 4.78
CA THR A 86 22.89 12.80 5.81
C THR A 86 22.99 14.26 6.25
N LEU A 87 22.99 15.22 5.33
CA LEU A 87 23.04 16.64 5.69
C LEU A 87 21.85 17.07 6.57
N LEU A 88 20.66 16.52 6.32
CA LEU A 88 19.49 16.75 7.16
C LEU A 88 19.62 16.12 8.55
N CYS A 89 20.27 14.96 8.66
CA CYS A 89 20.33 14.17 9.88
C CYS A 89 21.53 14.48 10.78
N THR A 90 22.66 14.91 10.23
CA THR A 90 23.91 15.15 10.95
C THR A 90 23.73 16.09 12.14
N ASN A 91 24.22 15.68 13.32
CA ASN A 91 24.15 16.42 14.58
C ASN A 91 22.70 16.77 15.00
N ARG A 92 21.74 15.88 14.67
CA ARG A 92 20.35 15.99 15.10
C ARG A 92 19.84 14.68 15.66
N THR A 93 18.94 14.81 16.63
CA THR A 93 18.02 13.72 16.99
C THR A 93 16.84 13.72 16.04
N VAL A 94 16.58 12.58 15.40
CA VAL A 94 15.47 12.39 14.46
C VAL A 94 14.24 11.88 15.20
N LEU A 95 13.12 12.56 15.01
CA LEU A 95 11.78 12.14 15.46
C LEU A 95 10.93 11.85 14.22
N GLN A 96 10.74 10.58 13.90
CA GLN A 96 9.81 10.14 12.85
C GLN A 96 8.42 9.95 13.50
N ASP A 97 7.48 10.84 13.21
CA ASP A 97 6.09 10.71 13.63
C ASP A 97 5.31 9.95 12.55
N GLU A 98 4.72 8.81 12.92
CA GLU A 98 4.12 7.78 12.05
C GLU A 98 5.12 6.98 11.18
N HIS A 99 4.68 5.88 10.57
CA HIS A 99 5.56 5.05 9.73
C HIS A 99 5.97 5.79 8.47
N LEU A 100 7.15 5.47 7.95
CA LEU A 100 7.60 5.82 6.61
C LEU A 100 7.14 4.71 5.65
N GLU A 101 6.69 5.04 4.44
CA GLU A 101 6.54 4.05 3.36
C GLU A 101 7.93 3.71 2.80
N PRO A 102 8.48 2.50 3.05
CA PRO A 102 9.79 2.14 2.51
C PRO A 102 9.70 1.54 1.10
N PHE A 103 8.52 1.15 0.62
CA PHE A 103 8.38 0.25 -0.53
C PHE A 103 7.75 0.95 -1.74
N TYR A 104 8.43 0.84 -2.87
CA TYR A 104 7.96 1.40 -4.13
C TYR A 104 8.11 0.39 -5.26
N VAL A 105 7.06 0.23 -6.05
CA VAL A 105 7.11 -0.50 -7.31
C VAL A 105 7.16 0.52 -8.42
N CYS A 106 8.24 0.51 -9.19
CA CYS A 106 8.46 1.43 -10.29
C CYS A 106 8.51 0.63 -11.59
N LYS A 107 7.73 1.08 -12.57
CA LYS A 107 7.93 0.64 -13.94
C LYS A 107 8.88 1.60 -14.61
N TRP A 108 10.09 1.15 -14.89
CA TRP A 108 10.98 1.89 -15.76
C TRP A 108 10.48 1.70 -17.20
N GLN A 109 10.05 2.77 -17.85
CA GLN A 109 9.56 2.73 -19.24
C GLN A 109 10.54 3.49 -20.13
N MET A 110 11.30 2.78 -20.96
CA MET A 110 12.23 3.40 -21.91
C MET A 110 11.74 3.26 -23.35
N ALA A 111 10.51 3.69 -23.65
CA ALA A 111 9.95 3.52 -25.00
C ALA A 111 10.88 4.02 -26.14
N ASN A 112 11.76 4.99 -25.87
CA ASN A 112 12.67 5.59 -26.85
C ASN A 112 14.18 5.35 -26.57
N HIS A 113 14.52 4.56 -25.54
CA HIS A 113 15.85 4.58 -24.93
C HIS A 113 16.37 3.21 -24.47
N ALA A 114 15.97 2.14 -25.16
CA ALA A 114 16.36 0.76 -24.84
C ALA A 114 17.89 0.55 -24.71
N GLN A 115 18.69 1.37 -25.41
CA GLN A 115 20.16 1.37 -25.33
C GLN A 115 20.71 1.67 -23.93
N TRP A 116 19.90 2.28 -23.05
CA TRP A 116 20.28 2.64 -21.68
C TRP A 116 19.86 1.60 -20.63
N LEU A 117 19.33 0.44 -21.04
CA LEU A 117 19.04 -0.65 -20.10
C LEU A 117 20.31 -1.16 -19.39
N ASP A 118 21.48 -0.99 -20.01
CA ASP A 118 22.79 -1.32 -19.44
C ASP A 118 23.20 -0.43 -18.25
N MET A 119 22.45 0.64 -17.97
CA MET A 119 22.57 1.40 -16.72
C MET A 119 22.20 0.56 -15.49
N PHE A 120 21.41 -0.49 -15.68
CA PHE A 120 20.96 -1.37 -14.61
C PHE A 120 21.71 -2.70 -14.71
N VAL A 121 22.52 -2.98 -13.70
CA VAL A 121 23.28 -4.21 -13.61
C VAL A 121 22.52 -5.18 -12.70
N VAL A 122 22.11 -6.31 -13.28
CA VAL A 122 21.40 -7.37 -12.54
C VAL A 122 22.40 -8.36 -12.00
N GLY A 123 22.37 -8.58 -10.69
CA GLY A 123 23.16 -9.55 -9.98
C GLY A 123 22.30 -10.55 -9.21
N ALA A 124 22.94 -11.61 -8.73
CA ALA A 124 22.29 -12.57 -7.85
C ALA A 124 21.76 -11.90 -6.57
N SER A 125 20.68 -12.44 -6.02
CA SER A 125 20.21 -12.15 -4.67
C SER A 125 20.17 -13.44 -3.86
N ASP A 126 20.06 -13.30 -2.54
CA ASP A 126 19.97 -14.45 -1.62
C ASP A 126 18.59 -15.15 -1.66
N LYS A 127 17.67 -14.67 -2.51
CA LYS A 127 16.31 -15.19 -2.65
C LYS A 127 16.06 -15.62 -4.10
N GLU A 128 15.67 -16.87 -4.26
CA GLU A 128 15.32 -17.44 -5.56
C GLU A 128 14.19 -16.64 -6.22
N GLY A 129 14.29 -16.45 -7.55
CA GLY A 129 13.32 -15.68 -8.33
C GLY A 129 13.46 -14.16 -8.23
N TRP A 130 14.33 -13.66 -7.36
CA TRP A 130 14.61 -12.24 -7.18
C TRP A 130 16.08 -11.94 -7.47
N TYR A 131 16.33 -10.82 -8.15
CA TYR A 131 17.67 -10.39 -8.53
C TYR A 131 17.92 -8.99 -8.02
N LYS A 132 19.13 -8.76 -7.49
CA LYS A 132 19.53 -7.44 -7.00
C LYS A 132 19.93 -6.58 -8.20
N VAL A 133 19.47 -5.34 -8.21
CA VAL A 133 19.80 -4.37 -9.24
C VAL A 133 20.72 -3.31 -8.66
N THR A 134 21.85 -3.09 -9.30
CA THR A 134 22.74 -1.95 -9.03
C THR A 134 22.77 -1.02 -10.24
N LEU A 135 23.19 0.22 -10.02
CA LEU A 135 23.33 1.20 -11.10
C LEU A 135 24.78 1.30 -11.56
N ASN A 136 24.98 1.23 -12.88
CA ASN A 136 26.24 1.61 -13.51
C ASN A 136 26.34 3.14 -13.51
N THR A 137 26.99 3.69 -12.49
CA THR A 137 27.05 5.14 -12.24
C THR A 137 27.66 5.93 -13.40
N ALA A 138 28.60 5.36 -14.14
CA ALA A 138 29.18 6.00 -15.32
C ALA A 138 28.14 6.18 -16.43
N ARG A 139 27.38 5.11 -16.75
CA ARG A 139 26.32 5.16 -17.75
C ARG A 139 25.16 6.06 -17.33
N VAL A 140 24.81 6.06 -16.04
CA VAL A 140 23.79 6.99 -15.51
C VAL A 140 24.27 8.44 -15.65
N ALA A 141 25.54 8.74 -15.39
CA ALA A 141 26.07 10.09 -15.56
C ALA A 141 26.05 10.55 -17.03
N GLU A 142 26.41 9.67 -17.97
CA GLU A 142 26.28 9.92 -19.42
C GLU A 142 24.83 10.25 -19.80
N PHE A 143 23.86 9.45 -19.31
CA PHE A 143 22.44 9.66 -19.55
C PHE A 143 21.94 10.99 -18.95
N LEU A 144 22.32 11.31 -17.71
CA LEU A 144 21.91 12.55 -17.06
C LEU A 144 22.45 13.80 -17.79
N ALA A 145 23.61 13.69 -18.43
CA ALA A 145 24.25 14.77 -19.19
C ALA A 145 23.63 15.04 -20.57
N THR A 146 22.73 14.19 -21.08
CA THR A 146 22.09 14.41 -22.38
C THR A 146 21.24 15.70 -22.39
N ALA A 147 20.90 16.25 -23.56
CA ALA A 147 20.01 17.42 -23.63
C ALA A 147 18.52 17.05 -23.65
N ASP A 148 18.17 15.76 -23.65
CA ASP A 148 16.78 15.32 -23.81
C ASP A 148 15.93 15.67 -22.59
N MET A 149 14.86 16.43 -22.85
CA MET A 149 13.91 16.94 -21.85
C MET A 149 12.71 16.00 -21.66
N LEU A 150 12.52 15.01 -22.54
CA LEU A 150 11.44 14.02 -22.46
C LEU A 150 11.81 12.85 -21.54
N ASP A 151 13.08 12.75 -21.16
CA ASP A 151 13.60 11.71 -20.28
C ASP A 151 13.29 11.96 -18.81
N ASN A 152 12.86 10.92 -18.09
CA ASN A 152 12.62 10.97 -16.65
C ASN A 152 13.95 10.90 -15.87
N LYS A 153 14.81 11.91 -16.03
CA LYS A 153 16.11 12.04 -15.35
C LYS A 153 15.98 12.09 -13.84
N GLN A 154 14.89 12.68 -13.35
CA GLN A 154 14.58 12.74 -11.92
C GLN A 154 14.52 11.34 -11.31
N PHE A 155 13.92 10.37 -12.02
CA PHE A 155 13.89 8.99 -11.53
C PHE A 155 15.30 8.43 -11.29
N MET A 156 16.24 8.65 -12.22
CA MET A 156 17.62 8.16 -12.07
C MET A 156 18.38 8.89 -10.96
N GLN A 157 18.17 10.20 -10.84
CA GLN A 157 18.71 10.99 -9.74
C GLN A 157 18.18 10.49 -8.39
N ASP A 158 16.88 10.20 -8.30
CA ASP A 158 16.25 9.64 -7.10
C ASP A 158 16.81 8.26 -6.75
N LEU A 159 17.11 7.44 -7.77
CA LEU A 159 17.71 6.13 -7.56
C LEU A 159 19.12 6.23 -6.97
N LEU A 160 19.92 7.18 -7.45
CA LEU A 160 21.29 7.42 -6.96
C LEU A 160 21.31 8.09 -5.58
N ALA A 161 20.42 9.04 -5.33
CA ALA A 161 20.45 9.89 -4.13
C ALA A 161 19.75 9.26 -2.91
N THR A 162 18.96 8.20 -3.10
CA THR A 162 18.24 7.55 -2.00
C THR A 162 18.91 6.23 -1.63
N PRO A 163 19.47 6.11 -0.40
CA PRO A 163 19.93 4.83 0.11
C PRO A 163 18.79 3.80 0.05
N GLN A 164 18.97 2.75 -0.76
CA GLN A 164 17.92 1.76 -1.01
C GLN A 164 18.50 0.47 -1.59
N ALA A 165 17.74 -0.61 -1.48
CA ALA A 165 17.95 -1.83 -2.24
C ALA A 165 16.94 -1.86 -3.39
N ILE A 166 17.39 -2.29 -4.57
CA ILE A 166 16.57 -2.38 -5.78
C ILE A 166 16.58 -3.83 -6.23
N TYR A 167 15.42 -4.35 -6.59
CA TYR A 167 15.27 -5.71 -7.07
C TYR A 167 14.42 -5.76 -8.33
N THR A 168 14.57 -6.83 -9.10
CA THR A 168 13.67 -7.24 -10.18
C THR A 168 13.39 -8.74 -10.06
N ASN A 169 12.30 -9.20 -10.67
CA ASN A 169 11.99 -10.63 -10.81
C ASN A 169 12.51 -11.23 -12.12
N LYS A 170 13.34 -10.48 -12.87
CA LYS A 170 13.93 -10.92 -14.14
C LYS A 170 15.45 -11.04 -14.01
N ALA A 171 16.03 -12.10 -14.59
CA ALA A 171 17.47 -12.34 -14.57
C ALA A 171 18.28 -11.28 -15.36
N THR A 172 17.60 -10.57 -16.26
CA THR A 172 18.14 -9.48 -17.07
C THR A 172 17.14 -8.33 -17.11
N MET A 173 17.63 -7.10 -17.30
CA MET A 173 16.75 -5.95 -17.46
C MET A 173 16.16 -5.89 -18.87
N GLU A 174 14.84 -5.90 -18.91
CA GLU A 174 14.00 -5.77 -20.09
C GLU A 174 13.13 -4.51 -20.00
N MET A 175 12.57 -4.08 -21.12
CA MET A 175 11.77 -2.85 -21.28
C MET A 175 10.51 -2.76 -20.40
N ASP A 176 9.97 -3.90 -20.00
CA ASP A 176 8.78 -4.06 -19.16
C ASP A 176 9.13 -4.51 -17.73
N SER A 177 10.42 -4.52 -17.38
CA SER A 177 10.85 -4.90 -16.03
C SER A 177 10.28 -3.96 -14.98
N LEU A 178 9.90 -4.55 -13.85
CA LEU A 178 9.53 -3.80 -12.67
C LEU A 178 10.70 -3.75 -11.70
N LEU A 179 10.95 -2.56 -11.17
CA LEU A 179 11.92 -2.31 -10.12
C LEU A 179 11.19 -2.21 -8.79
N PHE A 180 11.55 -3.10 -7.87
CA PHE A 180 11.08 -3.14 -6.50
C PHE A 180 12.12 -2.46 -5.62
N ARG A 181 11.80 -1.24 -5.18
CA ARG A 181 12.69 -0.41 -4.38
C ARG A 181 12.28 -0.52 -2.93
N VAL A 182 13.27 -0.76 -2.07
CA VAL A 182 13.11 -0.72 -0.62
C VAL A 182 14.07 0.32 -0.08
N VAL A 183 13.56 1.38 0.54
CA VAL A 183 14.38 2.44 1.14
C VAL A 183 15.13 1.88 2.35
N SER A 184 16.43 2.16 2.42
CA SER A 184 17.32 1.73 3.52
C SER A 184 17.10 2.58 4.78
N PRO A 185 17.25 1.99 5.98
CA PRO A 185 17.37 2.74 7.22
C PRO A 185 18.53 3.77 7.24
N ASP A 186 19.51 3.64 6.32
CA ASP A 186 20.63 4.58 6.14
C ASP A 186 20.21 5.98 5.68
N ILE A 187 18.93 6.19 5.33
CA ILE A 187 18.36 7.54 5.21
C ILE A 187 18.52 8.36 6.49
N TYR A 188 18.77 7.74 7.64
CA TYR A 188 19.05 8.42 8.91
C TYR A 188 20.55 8.47 9.26
N ALA A 189 21.44 8.16 8.33
CA ALA A 189 22.88 8.22 8.56
C ALA A 189 23.31 9.61 9.07
N GLY A 190 24.14 9.63 10.11
CA GLY A 190 24.60 10.86 10.77
C GLY A 190 23.71 11.37 11.91
N ALA A 191 22.52 10.81 12.12
CA ALA A 191 21.68 11.15 13.26
C ALA A 191 22.29 10.71 14.60
N ASP A 192 22.16 11.54 15.64
CA ASP A 192 22.62 11.21 17.01
C ASP A 192 21.75 10.11 17.63
N ALA A 193 20.45 10.15 17.33
CA ALA A 193 19.47 9.17 17.75
C ALA A 193 18.25 9.20 16.81
N VAL A 194 17.54 8.08 16.69
CA VAL A 194 16.31 7.98 15.90
C VAL A 194 15.19 7.41 16.77
N HIS A 195 14.12 8.20 16.90
CA HIS A 195 12.90 7.85 17.60
C HIS A 195 11.75 7.75 16.59
N ILE A 196 11.05 6.62 16.59
CA ILE A 196 9.90 6.36 15.72
C ILE A 196 8.65 6.30 16.59
N ALA A 197 7.68 7.16 16.30
CA ALA A 197 6.40 7.24 16.98
C ALA A 197 5.29 6.78 16.04
N CYS A 198 5.07 5.47 15.92
CA CYS A 198 4.12 4.90 14.95
C CYS A 198 3.19 3.91 15.63
N ALA A 199 1.87 4.08 15.48
CA ALA A 199 0.92 3.17 16.08
C ALA A 199 1.04 1.76 15.48
N ASN A 200 1.10 0.73 16.34
CA ASN A 200 1.17 -0.67 15.90
C ASN A 200 2.30 -0.94 14.90
N PHE A 201 3.49 -0.37 15.15
CA PHE A 201 4.61 -0.39 14.21
C PHE A 201 4.97 -1.78 13.64
N MET A 202 4.78 -2.86 14.41
CA MET A 202 5.11 -4.22 14.00
C MET A 202 4.29 -4.74 12.81
N VAL A 203 3.13 -4.14 12.49
CA VAL A 203 2.35 -4.54 11.32
C VAL A 203 2.69 -3.73 10.07
N THR A 204 3.61 -2.76 10.18
CA THR A 204 3.95 -1.86 9.06
C THR A 204 4.92 -2.51 8.10
N ARG A 205 4.89 -2.06 6.83
CA ARG A 205 5.92 -2.44 5.85
C ARG A 205 7.32 -2.02 6.28
N GLN A 206 7.45 -0.87 6.96
CA GLN A 206 8.72 -0.39 7.49
C GLN A 206 9.37 -1.42 8.41
N TYR A 207 8.63 -1.95 9.38
CA TYR A 207 9.14 -2.98 10.30
C TYR A 207 9.59 -4.23 9.54
N HIS A 208 8.71 -4.82 8.73
CA HIS A 208 8.98 -6.08 8.05
C HIS A 208 10.15 -5.98 7.06
N LEU A 209 10.14 -4.98 6.19
CA LEU A 209 11.17 -4.84 5.16
C LEU A 209 12.51 -4.45 5.75
N TRP A 210 12.54 -3.56 6.75
CA TRP A 210 13.80 -3.17 7.37
C TRP A 210 14.43 -4.30 8.17
N ALA A 211 13.63 -5.09 8.89
CA ALA A 211 14.12 -6.27 9.59
C ALA A 211 14.63 -7.34 8.61
N ALA A 212 13.84 -7.66 7.57
CA ALA A 212 14.14 -8.76 6.67
C ALA A 212 15.30 -8.48 5.70
N ILE A 213 15.37 -7.26 5.15
CA ILE A 213 16.34 -6.92 4.09
C ILE A 213 17.62 -6.31 4.67
N TYR A 214 17.51 -5.52 5.74
CA TYR A 214 18.65 -4.79 6.31
C TYR A 214 19.07 -5.28 7.70
N GLY A 215 18.36 -6.24 8.28
CA GLY A 215 18.64 -6.70 9.64
C GLY A 215 18.41 -5.62 10.70
N ALA A 216 17.56 -4.63 10.42
CA ALA A 216 17.33 -3.50 11.33
C ALA A 216 16.74 -3.98 12.66
N GLN A 217 17.29 -3.44 13.76
CA GLN A 217 16.85 -3.75 15.12
C GLN A 217 16.08 -2.60 15.75
N PHE A 218 14.92 -2.94 16.34
CA PHE A 218 13.99 -2.02 16.95
C PHE A 218 13.90 -2.27 18.46
N HIS A 219 14.08 -1.22 19.25
CA HIS A 219 13.87 -1.22 20.69
C HIS A 219 12.53 -0.56 21.00
N PHE A 220 11.54 -1.35 21.42
CA PHE A 220 10.21 -0.86 21.75
C PHE A 220 10.20 -0.27 23.17
N THR A 221 10.12 1.04 23.24
CA THR A 221 9.93 1.78 24.51
C THR A 221 8.52 1.66 25.03
N HIS A 222 7.55 1.51 24.12
CA HIS A 222 6.13 1.31 24.41
C HIS A 222 5.58 0.36 23.36
N ALA A 223 4.95 -0.73 23.80
CA ALA A 223 4.31 -1.69 22.90
C ALA A 223 2.92 -1.19 22.46
N PHE A 224 2.41 -1.77 21.37
CA PHE A 224 1.02 -1.59 21.00
C PHE A 224 0.13 -2.48 21.87
N GLU A 225 -0.89 -1.88 22.46
CA GLU A 225 -1.95 -2.59 23.16
C GLU A 225 -3.27 -2.39 22.42
N PRO A 226 -4.00 -3.46 22.08
CA PRO A 226 -5.33 -3.35 21.50
C PRO A 226 -6.27 -2.52 22.40
N TYR A 227 -7.18 -1.78 21.76
CA TYR A 227 -8.16 -0.94 22.45
C TYR A 227 -9.28 -1.80 23.04
N SER A 228 -9.71 -1.50 24.26
CA SER A 228 -10.97 -2.02 24.80
C SER A 228 -12.11 -1.13 24.34
N THR A 229 -12.98 -1.68 23.49
CA THR A 229 -14.03 -0.94 22.77
C THR A 229 -15.35 -1.73 22.78
N PRO A 230 -15.97 -1.96 23.95
CA PRO A 230 -17.18 -2.78 24.07
C PRO A 230 -18.40 -2.20 23.32
N ASN A 231 -18.39 -0.88 23.07
CA ASN A 231 -19.46 -0.15 22.39
C ASN A 231 -19.20 0.07 20.89
N LEU A 232 -18.12 -0.50 20.35
CA LEU A 232 -17.89 -0.53 18.90
C LEU A 232 -18.64 -1.71 18.26
N THR A 233 -19.36 -1.42 17.19
CA THR A 233 -19.98 -2.41 16.30
C THR A 233 -19.35 -2.32 14.91
N LEU A 234 -18.76 -3.43 14.46
CA LEU A 234 -18.21 -3.60 13.12
C LEU A 234 -19.23 -4.29 12.22
N HIS A 235 -19.78 -3.54 11.27
CA HIS A 235 -20.68 -4.01 10.23
C HIS A 235 -19.86 -4.44 9.02
N SER A 236 -19.95 -5.71 8.62
CA SER A 236 -19.13 -6.25 7.52
C SER A 236 -19.98 -6.86 6.43
N ALA A 237 -19.65 -6.55 5.17
CA ALA A 237 -20.11 -7.38 4.07
C ALA A 237 -19.65 -8.83 4.27
N GLU A 238 -20.50 -9.78 3.89
CA GLU A 238 -20.31 -11.22 4.08
C GLU A 238 -19.24 -11.79 3.14
N GLN A 239 -18.85 -11.08 2.08
CA GLN A 239 -17.71 -11.47 1.27
C GLN A 239 -16.38 -11.33 2.02
N ASN A 240 -15.45 -12.26 1.80
CA ASN A 240 -14.17 -12.22 2.49
C ASN A 240 -13.24 -11.09 2.02
N ARG A 241 -13.31 -10.70 0.73
CA ARG A 241 -12.34 -9.74 0.15
C ARG A 241 -12.95 -8.78 -0.85
N ASN A 242 -12.77 -7.49 -0.62
CA ASN A 242 -13.11 -6.40 -1.51
C ASN A 242 -12.01 -6.17 -2.58
N SER A 243 -12.39 -6.09 -3.85
CA SER A 243 -11.46 -5.80 -4.94
C SER A 243 -12.09 -4.93 -6.02
N LYS A 244 -11.29 -4.05 -6.62
CA LYS A 244 -11.74 -3.16 -7.71
C LYS A 244 -12.33 -3.96 -8.88
N THR A 245 -11.69 -5.05 -9.27
CA THR A 245 -12.15 -5.91 -10.37
C THR A 245 -13.52 -6.51 -10.08
N PHE A 246 -13.74 -6.96 -8.84
CA PHE A 246 -15.04 -7.49 -8.45
C PHE A 246 -16.12 -6.41 -8.44
N ASN A 247 -15.84 -5.25 -7.84
CA ASN A 247 -16.82 -4.16 -7.76
C ASN A 247 -17.19 -3.59 -9.13
N ARG A 248 -16.28 -3.67 -10.12
CA ARG A 248 -16.59 -3.32 -11.51
C ARG A 248 -17.48 -4.35 -12.20
N ALA A 249 -17.27 -5.63 -11.92
CA ALA A 249 -18.05 -6.72 -12.53
C ALA A 249 -19.42 -6.94 -11.85
N ASN A 250 -19.56 -6.53 -10.59
CA ASN A 250 -20.77 -6.69 -9.80
C ASN A 250 -21.03 -5.39 -9.01
N THR A 251 -21.85 -4.52 -9.58
CA THR A 251 -22.18 -3.20 -9.00
C THR A 251 -23.08 -3.32 -7.77
N GLY A 252 -23.87 -4.39 -7.67
CA GLY A 252 -24.88 -4.56 -6.63
C GLY A 252 -24.33 -4.58 -5.21
N LEU A 253 -23.14 -5.14 -4.98
CA LEU A 253 -22.55 -5.20 -3.63
C LEU A 253 -22.37 -3.82 -3.00
N LYS A 254 -21.74 -2.88 -3.73
CA LYS A 254 -21.46 -1.54 -3.20
C LYS A 254 -22.77 -0.81 -2.93
N ASP A 255 -23.75 -1.00 -3.79
CA ASP A 255 -25.08 -0.41 -3.64
C ASP A 255 -25.82 -0.96 -2.41
N THR A 256 -25.79 -2.29 -2.18
CA THR A 256 -26.37 -2.92 -0.99
C THR A 256 -25.71 -2.39 0.29
N VAL A 257 -24.38 -2.36 0.35
CA VAL A 257 -23.66 -1.83 1.53
C VAL A 257 -23.97 -0.35 1.74
N THR A 258 -24.01 0.45 0.68
CA THR A 258 -24.32 1.88 0.77
C THR A 258 -25.75 2.11 1.24
N ALA A 259 -26.72 1.36 0.73
CA ALA A 259 -28.12 1.42 1.16
C ALA A 259 -28.26 1.02 2.63
N TYR A 260 -27.54 -0.01 3.07
CA TYR A 260 -27.46 -0.39 4.48
C TYR A 260 -26.93 0.76 5.33
N ILE A 261 -25.79 1.36 4.98
CA ILE A 261 -25.21 2.47 5.73
C ILE A 261 -26.19 3.65 5.83
N LYS A 262 -26.88 4.00 4.74
CA LYS A 262 -27.90 5.07 4.72
C LYS A 262 -29.08 4.79 5.64
N SER A 263 -29.45 3.51 5.83
CA SER A 263 -30.49 3.13 6.79
C SER A 263 -30.07 3.33 8.25
N GLN A 264 -28.74 3.35 8.52
CA GLN A 264 -28.18 3.48 9.86
C GLN A 264 -27.77 4.92 10.19
N CYS A 265 -27.31 5.69 9.20
CA CYS A 265 -26.86 7.07 9.40
C CYS A 265 -26.95 7.90 8.11
N ALA A 266 -27.24 9.19 8.25
CA ALA A 266 -27.32 10.12 7.11
C ALA A 266 -25.94 10.50 6.56
N ASN A 267 -25.00 10.88 7.44
CA ASN A 267 -23.73 11.53 7.07
C ASN A 267 -22.51 10.84 7.72
N PRO A 268 -22.18 9.59 7.38
CA PRO A 268 -20.96 8.96 7.85
C PRO A 268 -19.70 9.66 7.32
N VAL A 269 -18.61 9.50 8.06
CA VAL A 269 -17.26 9.72 7.57
C VAL A 269 -16.82 8.52 6.76
N TYR A 270 -16.18 8.71 5.60
CA TYR A 270 -15.80 7.57 4.76
C TYR A 270 -14.44 7.70 4.07
N VAL A 271 -13.86 6.56 3.71
CA VAL A 271 -12.63 6.46 2.91
C VAL A 271 -12.81 5.50 1.72
N ASP A 272 -12.52 5.99 0.52
CA ASP A 272 -12.64 5.25 -0.74
C ASP A 272 -11.49 5.60 -1.71
N ASN A 273 -11.13 4.65 -2.57
CA ASN A 273 -10.05 4.72 -3.57
C ASN A 273 -10.26 5.83 -4.60
N ASN A 274 -11.50 6.12 -4.98
CA ASN A 274 -11.82 7.08 -6.02
C ASN A 274 -12.47 8.34 -5.42
N MET A 275 -12.27 9.48 -6.07
CA MET A 275 -13.10 10.66 -5.88
C MET A 275 -14.45 10.38 -6.57
N TYR A 276 -15.40 9.79 -5.86
CA TYR A 276 -16.80 9.98 -6.24
C TYR A 276 -17.17 11.31 -5.60
N GLU A 277 -17.09 12.38 -6.38
CA GLU A 277 -17.45 13.72 -5.93
C GLU A 277 -18.85 13.65 -5.30
N THR A 278 -18.95 13.92 -4.00
CA THR A 278 -20.05 14.66 -3.36
C THR A 278 -21.50 14.18 -3.49
N GLU A 279 -21.83 13.09 -4.21
CA GLU A 279 -23.21 12.69 -4.52
C GLU A 279 -24.05 12.23 -3.31
N GLN A 280 -23.47 12.12 -2.11
CA GLN A 280 -24.16 11.53 -0.95
C GLN A 280 -24.14 12.39 0.32
N GLY A 281 -23.56 13.59 0.32
CA GLY A 281 -23.43 14.41 1.55
C GLY A 281 -22.49 13.84 2.61
N TRP A 282 -21.86 12.69 2.35
CA TRP A 282 -20.92 12.04 3.25
C TRP A 282 -19.59 12.76 3.32
N GLN A 283 -18.93 12.71 4.48
CA GLN A 283 -17.66 13.41 4.70
C GLN A 283 -16.48 12.50 4.33
N ARG A 284 -15.73 12.87 3.29
CA ARG A 284 -14.61 12.05 2.83
C ARG A 284 -13.33 12.33 3.62
N VAL A 285 -12.64 11.26 3.98
CA VAL A 285 -11.29 11.26 4.55
C VAL A 285 -10.30 10.74 3.52
N LYS A 286 -9.16 11.41 3.39
CA LYS A 286 -8.03 10.94 2.57
C LYS A 286 -7.40 9.72 3.25
N HIS A 287 -6.85 8.78 2.48
CA HIS A 287 -6.12 7.62 3.05
C HIS A 287 -5.00 8.03 4.00
N ASN A 288 -4.26 9.09 3.67
CA ASN A 288 -3.36 9.76 4.60
C ASN A 288 -4.15 10.80 5.42
N CYS A 289 -4.67 10.36 6.58
CA CYS A 289 -5.43 11.19 7.52
C CYS A 289 -4.65 11.49 8.82
N HIS A 290 -3.32 11.40 8.77
CA HIS A 290 -2.46 11.77 9.89
C HIS A 290 -2.60 13.26 10.24
N GLY A 291 -2.72 13.57 11.54
CA GLY A 291 -2.97 14.94 12.04
C GLY A 291 -4.42 15.45 11.87
N VAL A 292 -5.30 14.73 11.16
CA VAL A 292 -6.69 15.17 10.96
C VAL A 292 -7.51 14.92 12.23
N ASN A 293 -8.03 15.97 12.86
CA ASN A 293 -8.69 15.89 14.16
C ASN A 293 -10.16 16.36 14.15
N GLN A 294 -10.70 16.79 13.02
CA GLN A 294 -12.02 17.40 12.90
C GLN A 294 -13.20 16.41 13.01
N PHE A 295 -12.95 15.10 12.94
CA PHE A 295 -14.00 14.07 12.93
C PHE A 295 -14.20 13.38 14.29
N ARG A 296 -13.67 13.95 15.38
CA ARG A 296 -13.65 13.31 16.70
C ARG A 296 -15.03 13.11 17.32
N ASP A 297 -16.08 13.73 16.79
CA ASP A 297 -17.45 13.55 17.25
C ASP A 297 -18.23 12.53 16.40
N GLU A 298 -17.61 12.02 15.33
CA GLU A 298 -18.25 11.15 14.36
C GLU A 298 -18.25 9.70 14.83
N SER A 299 -19.45 9.14 14.99
CA SER A 299 -19.67 7.76 15.44
C SER A 299 -19.82 6.76 14.30
N HIS A 300 -20.03 7.22 13.06
CA HIS A 300 -20.27 6.37 11.89
C HIS A 300 -19.16 6.51 10.87
N ILE A 301 -18.45 5.41 10.61
CA ILE A 301 -17.24 5.40 9.78
C ILE A 301 -17.32 4.30 8.72
N ALA A 302 -17.18 4.63 7.44
CA ALA A 302 -17.25 3.68 6.34
C ALA A 302 -15.89 3.50 5.64
N ILE A 303 -15.37 2.27 5.65
CA ILE A 303 -14.15 1.87 4.94
C ILE A 303 -14.55 1.14 3.65
N LEU A 304 -14.69 1.90 2.56
CA LEU A 304 -15.13 1.41 1.26
C LEU A 304 -13.98 1.01 0.34
N SER A 305 -12.76 1.28 0.78
CA SER A 305 -11.55 1.13 -0.03
C SER A 305 -11.30 -0.32 -0.47
N ALA A 306 -10.98 -0.49 -1.75
CA ALA A 306 -10.59 -1.74 -2.39
C ALA A 306 -9.11 -1.71 -2.79
N ILE A 307 -8.22 -1.36 -1.84
CA ILE A 307 -6.78 -1.26 -2.08
C ILE A 307 -6.13 -2.63 -1.93
N ASN A 308 -5.40 -3.04 -2.95
CA ASN A 308 -4.59 -4.25 -2.96
C ASN A 308 -3.31 -3.97 -3.75
N TYR A 309 -2.22 -4.63 -3.38
CA TYR A 309 -1.07 -4.75 -4.26
C TYR A 309 -1.40 -5.64 -5.45
N ASP A 310 -0.68 -5.45 -6.55
CA ASP A 310 -0.65 -6.46 -7.60
C ASP A 310 0.01 -7.76 -7.11
N ASN A 311 -0.13 -8.83 -7.89
CA ASN A 311 0.36 -10.15 -7.49
C ASN A 311 1.88 -10.19 -7.34
N LEU A 312 2.62 -9.43 -8.15
CA LEU A 312 4.08 -9.48 -8.14
C LEU A 312 4.66 -8.67 -6.99
N ALA A 313 4.08 -7.52 -6.68
CA ALA A 313 4.37 -6.76 -5.47
C ALA A 313 4.01 -7.54 -4.20
N THR A 314 2.89 -8.28 -4.23
CA THR A 314 2.52 -9.19 -3.13
C THR A 314 3.58 -10.28 -2.96
N ALA A 315 4.00 -10.94 -4.04
CA ALA A 315 5.05 -11.95 -4.00
C ALA A 315 6.37 -11.38 -3.45
N PHE A 316 6.78 -10.19 -3.89
CA PHE A 316 7.98 -9.52 -3.38
C PHE A 316 7.92 -9.33 -1.86
N LEU A 317 6.83 -8.78 -1.34
CA LEU A 317 6.67 -8.53 0.09
C LEU A 317 6.67 -9.84 0.90
N MET A 318 6.18 -10.93 0.33
CA MET A 318 6.21 -12.25 0.96
C MET A 318 7.62 -12.86 0.96
N ASP A 319 8.26 -12.93 -0.20
CA ASP A 319 9.53 -13.64 -0.39
C ASP A 319 10.72 -12.87 0.21
N MET A 320 10.74 -11.54 0.01
CA MET A 320 11.82 -10.66 0.45
C MET A 320 11.54 -10.06 1.83
N GLY A 321 10.28 -9.69 2.09
CA GLY A 321 9.87 -9.08 3.37
C GLY A 321 9.49 -10.10 4.45
N GLY A 322 9.41 -11.39 4.13
CA GLY A 322 9.01 -12.45 5.08
C GLY A 322 7.57 -12.31 5.56
N MET A 323 6.72 -11.60 4.81
CA MET A 323 5.32 -11.35 5.19
C MET A 323 4.42 -12.50 4.73
N THR A 324 3.36 -12.79 5.49
CA THR A 324 2.25 -13.60 5.00
C THR A 324 1.32 -12.78 4.10
N ALA A 325 0.52 -13.43 3.26
CA ALA A 325 -0.47 -12.74 2.43
C ALA A 325 -1.46 -11.89 3.26
N LEU A 326 -1.79 -12.32 4.48
CA LEU A 326 -2.61 -11.55 5.41
C LEU A 326 -1.85 -10.33 5.95
N GLN A 327 -0.59 -10.48 6.35
CA GLN A 327 0.24 -9.34 6.78
C GLN A 327 0.41 -8.32 5.67
N VAL A 328 0.65 -8.73 4.42
CA VAL A 328 0.72 -7.81 3.26
C VAL A 328 -0.56 -7.00 3.13
N ARG A 329 -1.72 -7.65 3.26
CA ARG A 329 -3.03 -6.97 3.24
C ARG A 329 -3.17 -5.98 4.39
N HIS A 330 -2.91 -6.43 5.61
CA HIS A 330 -3.17 -5.65 6.82
C HIS A 330 -2.19 -4.48 6.99
N ALA A 331 -0.95 -4.63 6.54
CA ALA A 331 0.02 -3.54 6.48
C ALA A 331 -0.42 -2.39 5.58
N LEU A 332 -1.35 -2.63 4.65
CA LEU A 332 -1.89 -1.60 3.76
C LEU A 332 -3.29 -1.16 4.20
N LEU A 333 -4.28 -2.05 4.11
CA LEU A 333 -5.68 -1.69 4.36
C LEU A 333 -6.00 -1.67 5.86
N GLY A 334 -5.40 -2.56 6.65
CA GLY A 334 -5.61 -2.63 8.09
C GLY A 334 -5.12 -1.37 8.80
N GLU A 335 -3.96 -0.86 8.39
CA GLU A 335 -3.44 0.41 8.88
C GLU A 335 -4.32 1.61 8.51
N ILE A 336 -4.75 1.71 7.25
CA ILE A 336 -5.68 2.76 6.81
C ILE A 336 -6.96 2.72 7.66
N ALA A 337 -7.54 1.53 7.84
CA ALA A 337 -8.74 1.36 8.64
C ALA A 337 -8.51 1.79 10.10
N HIS A 338 -7.41 1.35 10.73
CA HIS A 338 -7.06 1.75 12.09
C HIS A 338 -6.92 3.27 12.22
N GLN A 339 -6.19 3.92 11.31
CA GLN A 339 -5.99 5.37 11.36
C GLN A 339 -7.29 6.15 11.18
N VAL A 340 -8.14 5.75 10.23
CA VAL A 340 -9.44 6.39 9.94
C VAL A 340 -10.41 6.20 11.10
N ILE A 341 -10.53 4.97 11.65
CA ILE A 341 -11.40 4.70 12.81
C ILE A 341 -10.97 5.56 14.00
N MET A 342 -9.66 5.66 14.25
CA MET A 342 -9.10 6.50 15.33
C MET A 342 -9.06 8.00 15.00
N ARG A 343 -9.79 8.46 13.96
CA ARG A 343 -10.17 9.87 13.78
C ARG A 343 -11.59 10.17 14.22
N GLY A 344 -12.42 9.14 14.40
CA GLY A 344 -13.78 9.25 14.93
C GLY A 344 -13.84 9.35 16.46
N CYS A 345 -15.03 9.09 16.99
CA CYS A 345 -15.37 9.19 18.42
C CYS A 345 -14.52 8.32 19.36
N LEU A 346 -13.93 7.22 18.86
CA LEU A 346 -13.05 6.34 19.63
C LEU A 346 -11.70 6.99 19.98
N ARG A 347 -11.30 8.05 19.29
CA ARG A 347 -10.04 8.74 19.60
C ARG A 347 -10.07 9.43 20.96
N SER A 348 -11.21 10.02 21.29
CA SER A 348 -11.42 10.80 22.51
C SER A 348 -11.68 9.88 23.70
N ASP A 349 -12.59 8.93 23.51
CA ASP A 349 -12.92 7.91 24.49
C ASP A 349 -13.28 6.60 23.78
N ASN A 350 -12.58 5.52 24.12
CA ASN A 350 -12.82 4.19 23.56
C ASN A 350 -14.16 3.58 24.03
N ALA A 351 -14.83 4.20 25.01
CA ALA A 351 -16.16 3.81 25.48
C ALA A 351 -17.31 4.38 24.64
N ASN A 352 -17.05 5.31 23.71
CA ASN A 352 -18.10 5.88 22.87
C ASN A 352 -18.74 4.82 21.96
N ALA A 353 -20.05 4.95 21.74
CA ALA A 353 -20.75 4.15 20.74
C ALA A 353 -20.21 4.50 19.35
N CYS A 354 -19.77 3.48 18.61
CA CYS A 354 -19.18 3.64 17.28
C CYS A 354 -19.65 2.52 16.36
N HIS A 355 -19.94 2.86 15.11
CA HIS A 355 -20.32 1.95 14.04
C HIS A 355 -19.34 2.08 12.89
N VAL A 356 -18.64 0.99 12.60
CA VAL A 356 -17.67 0.92 11.51
C VAL A 356 -18.20 -0.02 10.44
N TYR A 357 -18.31 0.46 9.21
CA TYR A 357 -18.78 -0.31 8.07
C TYR A 357 -17.62 -0.69 7.17
N VAL A 358 -17.46 -1.97 6.87
CA VAL A 358 -16.39 -2.49 6.02
C VAL A 358 -16.95 -3.34 4.88
N MET A 359 -16.31 -3.24 3.72
CA MET A 359 -16.71 -3.98 2.51
C MET A 359 -16.29 -5.46 2.52
N GLU A 360 -15.72 -5.96 3.62
CA GLU A 360 -15.21 -7.34 3.70
C GLU A 360 -15.09 -7.90 5.13
N ALA A 361 -15.34 -9.20 5.26
CA ALA A 361 -15.23 -9.92 6.53
C ALA A 361 -13.78 -10.10 7.01
N ASP A 362 -12.80 -10.31 6.11
CA ASP A 362 -11.39 -10.53 6.50
C ASP A 362 -10.84 -9.31 7.27
N LEU A 363 -11.15 -8.09 6.82
CA LEU A 363 -10.75 -6.86 7.51
C LEU A 363 -11.46 -6.70 8.85
N ALA A 364 -12.76 -6.97 8.92
CA ALA A 364 -13.51 -6.94 10.18
C ALA A 364 -12.87 -7.86 11.23
N ASN A 365 -12.58 -9.10 10.83
CA ASN A 365 -11.94 -10.09 11.68
C ASN A 365 -10.55 -9.63 12.14
N TYR A 366 -9.74 -9.04 11.24
CA TYR A 366 -8.46 -8.47 11.62
C TYR A 366 -8.61 -7.36 12.68
N LEU A 367 -9.52 -6.42 12.46
CA LEU A 367 -9.76 -5.29 13.36
C LEU A 367 -10.21 -5.78 14.74
N LEU A 368 -11.16 -6.70 14.83
CA LEU A 368 -11.66 -7.26 16.10
C LEU A 368 -10.59 -8.05 16.86
N ASN A 369 -9.83 -8.87 16.14
CA ASN A 369 -8.87 -9.77 16.76
C ASN A 369 -7.56 -9.10 17.17
N ASN A 370 -7.19 -7.99 16.52
CA ASN A 370 -5.86 -7.40 16.69
C ASN A 370 -5.89 -5.94 17.16
N ILE A 371 -6.97 -5.20 16.91
CA ILE A 371 -7.02 -3.76 17.18
C ILE A 371 -8.07 -3.42 18.24
N PHE A 372 -9.30 -3.92 18.13
CA PHE A 372 -10.46 -3.50 18.91
C PHE A 372 -11.11 -4.67 19.65
N LYS A 373 -10.77 -4.83 20.94
CA LYS A 373 -11.23 -5.92 21.80
C LYS A 373 -12.58 -5.63 22.43
N GLY A 374 -13.39 -6.68 22.57
CA GLY A 374 -14.74 -6.61 23.16
C GLY A 374 -15.82 -6.04 22.24
N SER A 375 -15.45 -5.67 21.01
CA SER A 375 -16.37 -5.14 20.00
C SER A 375 -17.22 -6.22 19.36
N LYS A 376 -18.36 -5.83 18.78
CA LYS A 376 -19.33 -6.72 18.15
C LYS A 376 -19.14 -6.73 16.64
N GLN A 377 -19.44 -7.87 16.01
CA GLN A 377 -19.52 -7.96 14.55
C GLN A 377 -20.97 -8.18 14.14
N LEU A 378 -21.42 -7.49 13.10
CA LEU A 378 -22.71 -7.72 12.46
C LEU A 378 -22.50 -7.89 10.94
N PRO A 379 -23.02 -8.97 10.32
CA PRO A 379 -23.00 -9.08 8.87
C PRO A 379 -24.01 -8.10 8.23
N ILE A 380 -23.68 -7.61 7.03
CA ILE A 380 -24.62 -6.89 6.17
C ILE A 380 -25.23 -7.91 5.22
N ASP A 381 -26.50 -8.26 5.41
CA ASP A 381 -27.16 -9.30 4.63
C ASP A 381 -27.19 -9.00 3.13
N GLY A 382 -27.19 -10.07 2.33
CA GLY A 382 -27.29 -9.97 0.86
C GLY A 382 -25.98 -9.56 0.19
N THR A 383 -24.87 -9.63 0.91
CA THR A 383 -23.54 -9.21 0.41
C THR A 383 -22.57 -10.38 0.22
N LYS A 384 -23.05 -11.63 0.34
CA LYS A 384 -22.27 -12.82 -0.01
C LYS A 384 -21.86 -12.76 -1.47
N ARG A 385 -20.62 -13.17 -1.72
CA ARG A 385 -20.21 -13.47 -3.10
C ARG A 385 -21.00 -14.68 -3.60
N PRO A 386 -21.51 -14.65 -4.84
CA PRO A 386 -21.99 -15.86 -5.48
C PRO A 386 -20.83 -16.86 -5.53
N GLU A 387 -21.16 -18.15 -5.37
CA GLU A 387 -20.16 -19.21 -5.48
C GLU A 387 -19.42 -19.06 -6.81
N ARG A 388 -18.09 -18.96 -6.73
CA ARG A 388 -17.28 -18.93 -7.95
C ARG A 388 -17.44 -20.28 -8.62
N ALA A 389 -17.75 -20.27 -9.91
CA ALA A 389 -17.57 -21.45 -10.74
C ALA A 389 -16.14 -22.01 -10.54
N PRO A 390 -15.95 -23.33 -10.58
CA PRO A 390 -14.64 -23.95 -10.36
C PRO A 390 -13.57 -23.29 -11.23
N VAL A 391 -12.39 -23.04 -10.66
CA VAL A 391 -11.28 -22.43 -11.41
C VAL A 391 -10.91 -23.34 -12.58
N LEU A 392 -11.13 -22.85 -13.79
CA LEU A 392 -10.74 -23.54 -15.00
C LEU A 392 -9.21 -23.68 -15.04
N THR A 393 -8.74 -24.91 -15.21
CA THR A 393 -7.33 -25.20 -15.47
C THR A 393 -6.87 -24.50 -16.76
N PRO A 394 -5.57 -24.18 -16.94
CA PRO A 394 -5.03 -23.63 -18.19
C PRO A 394 -5.43 -24.47 -19.42
N VAL A 395 -5.48 -25.79 -19.25
CA VAL A 395 -5.88 -26.74 -20.28
C VAL A 395 -7.36 -26.57 -20.65
N GLN A 396 -8.26 -26.44 -19.67
CA GLN A 396 -9.68 -26.20 -19.91
C GLN A 396 -9.91 -24.83 -20.58
N ARG A 397 -9.22 -23.77 -20.14
CA ARG A 397 -9.30 -22.45 -20.78
C ARG A 397 -8.86 -22.50 -22.24
N LYS A 398 -7.71 -23.10 -22.51
CA LYS A 398 -7.20 -23.27 -23.88
C LYS A 398 -8.18 -24.05 -24.73
N LYS A 399 -8.70 -25.18 -24.22
CA LYS A 399 -9.68 -26.01 -24.93
C LYS A 399 -10.96 -25.24 -25.26
N ALA A 400 -11.52 -24.51 -24.30
CA ALA A 400 -12.71 -23.69 -24.51
C ALA A 400 -12.51 -22.63 -25.59
N THR A 401 -11.39 -21.89 -25.53
CA THR A 401 -11.03 -20.91 -26.58
C THR A 401 -10.92 -21.56 -27.95
N MET A 402 -10.29 -22.73 -28.03
CA MET A 402 -10.09 -23.41 -29.31
C MET A 402 -11.39 -24.01 -29.86
N ILE A 403 -12.29 -24.51 -29.03
CA ILE A 403 -13.62 -24.97 -29.47
C ILE A 403 -14.42 -23.79 -30.04
N ARG A 404 -14.47 -22.65 -29.35
CA ARG A 404 -15.16 -21.45 -29.86
C ARG A 404 -14.60 -20.97 -31.18
N LYS A 405 -13.28 -21.04 -31.35
CA LYS A 405 -12.60 -20.67 -32.59
C LYS A 405 -12.94 -21.62 -33.76
N ASN A 406 -13.02 -22.92 -33.49
CA ASN A 406 -13.18 -23.93 -34.54
C ASN A 406 -14.64 -24.29 -34.82
N PHE A 407 -15.56 -23.96 -33.90
CA PHE A 407 -16.98 -24.30 -34.01
C PHE A 407 -17.85 -23.06 -33.74
N PRO A 408 -18.25 -22.31 -34.79
CA PRO A 408 -18.96 -21.03 -34.67
C PRO A 408 -20.25 -21.09 -33.83
N LEU A 409 -20.94 -22.23 -33.83
CA LEU A 409 -22.15 -22.46 -33.02
C LEU A 409 -21.93 -22.21 -31.51
N TYR A 410 -20.70 -22.39 -31.02
CA TYR A 410 -20.38 -22.27 -29.60
C TYR A 410 -19.68 -20.94 -29.24
N GLN A 411 -19.55 -20.00 -30.18
CA GLN A 411 -18.77 -18.77 -29.99
C GLN A 411 -19.21 -17.98 -28.73
N GLU A 412 -20.52 -17.89 -28.51
CA GLU A 412 -21.11 -17.15 -27.38
C GLU A 412 -21.38 -18.03 -26.15
N THR A 413 -21.09 -19.34 -26.22
CA THR A 413 -21.38 -20.28 -25.12
C THR A 413 -20.40 -20.06 -23.96
N PRO A 414 -20.86 -19.77 -22.72
CA PRO A 414 -20.03 -19.70 -21.52
C PRO A 414 -19.25 -20.99 -21.30
N THR A 415 -18.05 -20.92 -20.70
CA THR A 415 -17.15 -22.09 -20.64
C THR A 415 -17.75 -23.22 -19.82
N GLU A 416 -18.50 -22.88 -18.78
CA GLU A 416 -19.17 -23.79 -17.86
C GLU A 416 -20.27 -24.60 -18.56
N LEU A 417 -20.97 -23.97 -19.53
CA LEU A 417 -21.95 -24.65 -20.38
C LEU A 417 -21.26 -25.44 -21.47
N LEU A 418 -20.24 -24.86 -22.10
CA LEU A 418 -19.44 -25.52 -23.13
C LEU A 418 -18.80 -26.82 -22.63
N MET A 419 -18.38 -26.89 -21.37
CA MET A 419 -17.85 -28.11 -20.74
C MET A 419 -18.87 -29.24 -20.59
N LYS A 420 -20.17 -28.93 -20.63
CA LYS A 420 -21.28 -29.88 -20.57
C LYS A 420 -21.76 -30.30 -21.97
N GLU A 421 -21.39 -29.53 -23.00
CA GLU A 421 -21.73 -29.83 -24.38
C GLU A 421 -20.97 -31.05 -24.91
N ILE A 422 -21.62 -31.81 -25.81
CA ILE A 422 -21.03 -33.02 -26.42
C ILE A 422 -19.69 -32.67 -27.10
N ILE A 423 -19.59 -31.50 -27.74
CA ILE A 423 -18.39 -31.04 -28.43
C ILE A 423 -17.15 -31.01 -27.54
N TRP A 424 -17.33 -30.80 -26.24
CA TRP A 424 -16.24 -30.82 -25.28
C TRP A 424 -15.61 -32.20 -25.17
N SER A 425 -16.42 -33.25 -25.07
CA SER A 425 -15.93 -34.63 -25.01
C SER A 425 -15.31 -35.08 -26.34
N MET A 426 -15.83 -34.58 -27.46
CA MET A 426 -15.40 -34.98 -28.79
C MET A 426 -14.08 -34.35 -29.24
N THR A 427 -13.59 -33.32 -28.56
CA THR A 427 -12.43 -32.54 -28.98
C THR A 427 -11.25 -32.66 -28.02
N ASN A 428 -10.03 -32.49 -28.54
CA ASN A 428 -8.82 -32.40 -27.75
C ASN A 428 -8.59 -30.97 -27.22
N THR A 429 -7.46 -30.74 -26.56
CA THR A 429 -7.10 -29.44 -25.97
C THR A 429 -6.88 -28.32 -27.01
N ASN A 430 -6.73 -28.68 -28.28
CA ASN A 430 -6.64 -27.75 -29.41
C ASN A 430 -8.00 -27.54 -30.11
N GLY A 431 -9.11 -28.01 -29.50
CA GLY A 431 -10.46 -27.85 -30.05
C GLY A 431 -10.65 -28.59 -31.39
N LEU A 432 -9.89 -29.65 -31.63
CA LEU A 432 -10.05 -30.49 -32.82
C LEU A 432 -10.67 -31.82 -32.42
N TYR A 433 -11.48 -32.43 -33.29
CA TYR A 433 -12.04 -33.76 -33.03
C TYR A 433 -10.94 -34.76 -32.64
N ASN A 434 -11.21 -35.57 -31.62
CA ASN A 434 -10.38 -36.70 -31.22
C ASN A 434 -10.34 -37.73 -32.37
N LYS A 435 -9.27 -38.53 -32.42
CA LYS A 435 -9.03 -39.49 -33.51
C LYS A 435 -10.23 -40.42 -33.75
N LEU A 436 -10.83 -40.92 -32.66
CA LEU A 436 -12.05 -41.74 -32.65
C LEU A 436 -13.27 -41.08 -33.33
N HIS A 437 -13.38 -39.76 -33.29
CA HIS A 437 -14.49 -39.04 -33.91
C HIS A 437 -14.20 -38.59 -35.33
N ARG A 438 -12.93 -38.41 -35.72
CA ARG A 438 -12.57 -38.09 -37.12
C ARG A 438 -12.84 -39.26 -38.07
N GLU A 439 -12.59 -40.48 -37.62
CA GLU A 439 -12.79 -41.69 -38.43
C GLU A 439 -14.28 -41.93 -38.74
N ASN A 440 -15.18 -41.59 -37.82
CA ASN A 440 -16.63 -41.65 -38.04
C ASN A 440 -17.16 -40.50 -38.93
N SER A 441 -16.50 -39.34 -38.96
CA SER A 441 -16.88 -38.22 -39.84
C SER A 441 -16.39 -38.42 -41.28
N ALA A 442 -15.27 -39.13 -41.48
CA ALA A 442 -14.71 -39.43 -42.80
C ALA A 442 -15.40 -40.61 -43.51
N GLY A 443 -15.97 -41.56 -42.74
CA GLY A 443 -16.70 -42.72 -43.29
C GLY A 443 -18.10 -42.42 -43.83
N GLY A 444 -18.63 -41.20 -43.64
CA GLY A 444 -19.96 -40.80 -44.11
C GLY A 444 -20.00 -40.06 -45.46
N ALA A 445 -18.85 -39.87 -46.12
CA ALA A 445 -18.75 -39.18 -47.41
C ALA A 445 -18.59 -40.13 -48.61
N THR A 446 -18.76 -41.44 -48.41
CA THR A 446 -18.88 -42.43 -49.48
C THR A 446 -20.08 -43.34 -49.22
N ALA A 447 -21.26 -42.86 -49.59
CA ALA A 447 -22.42 -43.65 -49.96
C ALA A 447 -23.23 -42.86 -50.99
#